data_AF-A0A317I4C9-F1
#
_entry.id   AF-A0A317I4C9-F1
#
_cell.length_a   1.000
_cell.length_b   1.000
_cell.length_c   1.000
_cell.angle_alpha   90.00
_cell.angle_beta   90.00
_cell.angle_gamma   90.00
#
_symmetry.space_group_name_H-M   'P 1'
#
loop_
_entity.id
_entity.type
_entity.pdbx_description
1 polymer ?
#
loop_
_entity_poly.entity_id
_entity_poly.type
_entity_poly.pdbx_seq_one_letter_code
_entity_poly.pdbx_strand_id
1 'polypeptide(L)' 'MAIRLSRTFILRKLHQLTGIVPLGIFLLEHFYTNSKALDGAASFNDAVKDLQSIPY' A
#
# COMPACT_ATOMS: atom_id res chain seq x y z
N MET A 1 -31.86 9.59 -2.24
CA MET A 1 -31.08 10.76 -1.78
C MET A 1 -29.87 10.93 -2.70
N ALA A 2 -29.87 11.90 -3.61
CA ALA A 2 -28.71 12.15 -4.45
C ALA A 2 -27.57 12.76 -3.61
N ILE A 3 -26.37 12.19 -3.71
CA ILE A 3 -25.18 12.74 -3.03
C ILE A 3 -24.84 14.07 -3.69
N ARG A 4 -25.00 15.19 -2.97
CA ARG A 4 -24.56 16.49 -3.47
C ARG A 4 -23.05 16.61 -3.33
N LEU A 5 -22.39 16.88 -4.45
CA LEU A 5 -20.96 17.17 -4.47
C LEU A 5 -20.74 18.54 -3.82
N SER A 6 -20.23 18.54 -2.59
CA SER A 6 -19.85 19.75 -1.85
C SER A 6 -18.37 19.70 -1.50
N ARG A 7 -17.77 20.87 -1.25
CA ARG A 7 -16.37 20.95 -0.81
C ARG A 7 -16.10 20.06 0.41
N THR A 8 -16.99 20.07 1.39
CA THR A 8 -16.90 19.22 2.59
C THR A 8 -17.00 17.73 2.26
N PHE A 9 -17.89 17.35 1.33
CA PHE A 9 -18.01 15.96 0.88
C PHE A 9 -16.72 15.48 0.22
N ILE A 10 -16.18 16.27 -0.72
CA ILE A 10 -14.93 15.93 -1.44
C ILE A 10 -13.77 15.84 -0.46
N LEU A 11 -13.57 16.82 0.41
CA LEU A 11 -12.45 16.84 1.37
C LEU A 11 -12.50 15.64 2.33
N ARG A 12 -13.70 15.26 2.81
CA ARG A 12 -13.86 14.05 3.63
C ARG A 12 -13.49 12.80 2.85
N LYS A 13 -13.89 12.68 1.58
CA LYS A 13 -13.55 11.52 0.75
C LYS A 13 -12.06 11.45 0.46
N LEU A 14 -11.42 12.57 0.15
CA LEU A 14 -9.97 12.64 -0.02
C LEU A 14 -9.24 12.20 1.26
N HIS A 15 -9.64 12.69 2.43
CA HIS A 15 -9.04 12.29 3.70
C HIS A 15 -9.17 10.77 3.96
N GLN A 16 -10.34 10.20 3.68
CA GLN A 16 -10.54 8.75 3.79
C GLN A 16 -9.64 7.98 2.82
N LEU A 17 -9.52 8.45 1.58
CA LEU A 17 -8.68 7.83 0.55
C LEU A 17 -7.19 7.91 0.90
N THR A 18 -6.72 9.04 1.43
CA THR A 18 -5.32 9.19 1.87
C THR A 18 -4.96 8.29 3.04
N GLY A 19 -5.94 7.77 3.79
CA GLY A 19 -5.68 6.74 4.80
C GLY A 19 -5.63 5.35 4.18
N ILE A 20 -6.71 4.96 3.49
CA ILE A 20 -6.87 3.58 3.02
C ILE A 20 -5.94 3.22 1.85
N VAL A 21 -5.64 4.17 0.96
CA VAL A 21 -4.84 3.89 -0.24
C VAL A 21 -3.37 3.63 0.13
N PRO A 22 -2.67 4.49 0.90
CA PRO A 22 -1.29 4.20 1.30
C PRO A 22 -1.17 2.94 2.14
N LEU A 23 -2.10 2.73 3.08
CA LEU A 23 -2.11 1.53 3.92
C LEU A 23 -2.34 0.26 3.08
N GLY A 24 -3.27 0.32 2.12
CA GLY A 24 -3.54 -0.79 1.22
C GLY A 24 -2.33 -1.13 0.35
N ILE A 25 -1.64 -0.13 -0.20
CA ILE A 25 -0.42 -0.33 -0.98
C ILE A 25 0.67 -0.98 -0.12
N PHE A 26 0.89 -0.48 1.09
CA PHE A 26 1.86 -1.05 2.03
C PHE A 26 1.56 -2.52 2.34
N LEU A 27 0.30 -2.86 2.65
CA LEU A 27 -0.08 -4.24 2.97
C LEU A 27 0.03 -5.17 1.76
N LEU A 28 -0.31 -4.69 0.56
CA LEU A 28 -0.17 -5.47 -0.67
C LEU A 28 1.30 -5.81 -0.94
N GLU A 29 2.19 -4.82 -0.85
CA GLU A 29 3.62 -5.02 -0.98
C GLU A 29 4.14 -5.98 0.10
N HIS A 30 3.76 -5.75 1.36
CA HIS A 30 4.18 -6.58 2.49
C HIS A 30 3.81 -8.06 2.31
N PHE A 31 2.55 -8.35 1.95
CA PHE A 31 2.13 -9.74 1.71
C PHE A 31 2.76 -10.33 0.46
N TYR A 32 2.93 -9.54 -0.60
CA TYR A 32 3.61 -9.99 -1.81
C TYR A 32 5.06 -10.40 -1.52
N THR A 33 5.83 -9.55 -0.84
CA THR A 33 7.22 -9.84 -0.50
C THR A 33 7.33 -10.98 0.51
N ASN A 34 6.48 -11.05 1.53
CA ASN A 34 6.45 -12.20 2.45
C ASN A 34 6.12 -13.51 1.74
N SER A 35 5.28 -13.49 0.69
CA SER A 35 4.95 -14.71 -0.05
C SER A 35 6.18 -15.36 -0.70
N LYS A 36 7.24 -14.58 -1.00
CA LYS A 36 8.52 -15.10 -1.53
C LYS A 36 9.24 -16.03 -0.56
N ALA A 37 8.93 -15.98 0.73
CA ALA A 37 9.46 -16.93 1.70
C ALA A 37 8.99 -18.37 1.44
N LEU A 38 7.88 -18.57 0.71
CA LEU A 38 7.43 -19.89 0.27
C LEU A 38 8.41 -20.53 -0.72
N ASP A 39 9.15 -19.71 -1.47
CA ASP A 39 10.21 -20.15 -2.40
C ASP A 39 11.58 -20.28 -1.69
N GLY A 40 11.62 -20.08 -0.37
CA GLY A 40 12.80 -20.22 0.48
C GLY A 40 13.46 -18.88 0.87
N ALA A 41 14.41 -18.97 1.81
CA ALA A 41 15.03 -17.81 2.43
C ALA A 41 15.81 -16.91 1.45
N ALA A 42 16.45 -17.50 0.44
CA ALA A 42 17.19 -16.72 -0.56
C ALA A 42 16.26 -15.81 -1.37
N SER A 43 15.14 -16.34 -1.87
CA SER A 43 14.13 -15.59 -2.63
C SER A 43 13.55 -14.41 -1.84
N PHE A 44 13.23 -14.64 -0.56
CA PHE A 44 12.78 -13.58 0.34
C PHE A 44 13.84 -12.50 0.56
N ASN A 45 15.09 -12.90 0.85
CA ASN A 45 16.17 -11.95 1.12
C ASN A 45 16.51 -11.08 -0.10
N ASP A 46 16.47 -11.65 -1.30
CA ASP A 46 16.67 -10.91 -2.55
C ASP A 46 15.55 -9.87 -2.76
N ALA A 47 14.29 -10.25 -2.55
CA ALA A 47 13.16 -9.32 -2.63
C ALA A 47 13.26 -8.18 -1.59
N VAL A 48 13.67 -8.48 -0.35
CA VAL A 48 13.90 -7.46 0.69
C VAL A 48 15.04 -6.51 0.31
N LYS A 49 16.11 -7.04 -0.30
CA LYS A 49 17.22 -6.22 -0.78
C LYS A 49 16.79 -5.22 -1.86
N ASP A 50 15.91 -5.63 -2.76
CA ASP A 50 15.33 -4.75 -3.77
C ASP A 50 14.52 -3.61 -3.14
N LEU A 51 13.71 -3.90 -2.12
CA LEU A 51 12.96 -2.88 -1.38
C LEU A 51 13.89 -1.89 -0.66
N GLN A 52 14.99 -2.37 -0.08
CA GLN A 52 15.98 -1.53 0.58
C GLN A 52 16.76 -0.63 -0.38
N SER A 53 16.69 -0.89 -1.69
CA SER A 53 17.31 -0.07 -2.71
C SER A 53 16.50 1.18 -3.09
N ILE A 54 15.25 1.30 -2.60
CA ILE A 54 14.39 2.45 -2.87
C ILE A 54 15.00 3.71 -2.23
N PRO A 55 15.29 4.76 -3.02
CA PRO A 55 15.82 6.01 -2.51
C PRO A 55 14.78 6.76 -1.67
N TYR A 56 15.27 7.53 -0.68
CA TYR A 56 14.47 8.34 0.25
C TYR A 56 13.81 9.56 -0.42
#